data_AF-A0A158KYA1-F1
#
_entry.id   AF-A0A158KYA1-F1
#
_cell.length_a   1.000
_cell.length_b   1.000
_cell.length_c   1.000
_cell.angle_alpha   90.00
_cell.angle_beta   90.00
_cell.angle_gamma   90.00
#
_symmetry.space_group_name_H-M   'P 1'
#
loop_
_entity.id
_entity.type
_entity.pdbx_description
1 polymer ?
#
loop_
_entity_poly.entity_id
_entity_poly.type
_entity_poly.pdbx_seq_one_letter_code
_entity_poly.pdbx_strand_id
1 'polypeptide(L)' 'MSKPTVAELMAEAFTSGRDPRSAEYIAGVRSILENCIEGAAIVLPYALGTTQADAFLAGQEEGRVIWRELRQD' A
#
# COMPACT_ATOMS: atom_id res chain seq x y z
N MET A 1 6.72 -19.36 9.60
CA MET A 1 7.26 -17.99 9.75
C MET A 1 6.15 -17.09 10.29
N SER A 2 6.47 -16.09 11.11
CA SER A 2 5.46 -15.12 11.55
C SER A 2 5.02 -14.27 10.36
N LYS A 3 3.73 -13.93 10.28
CA LYS A 3 3.20 -13.04 9.23
C LYS A 3 3.85 -11.66 9.40
N PRO A 4 4.39 -11.02 8.34
CA PRO A 4 4.91 -9.67 8.45
C PRO A 4 3.79 -8.70 8.82
N THR A 5 4.14 -7.68 9.59
CA THR A 5 3.26 -6.57 9.95
C THR A 5 3.17 -5.56 8.80
N VAL A 6 2.10 -4.78 8.77
CA VAL A 6 1.96 -3.66 7.82
C VAL A 6 3.14 -2.70 7.94
N ALA A 7 3.61 -2.43 9.16
CA ALA A 7 4.72 -1.50 9.39
C ALA A 7 6.03 -2.00 8.77
N GLU A 8 6.34 -3.29 8.90
CA GLU A 8 7.53 -3.90 8.28
C GLU A 8 7.48 -3.76 6.76
N LEU A 9 6.35 -4.11 6.15
CA LEU A 9 6.19 -4.03 4.69
C LEU A 9 6.23 -2.58 4.17
N MET A 10 5.67 -1.63 4.92
CA MET A 10 5.75 -0.22 4.57
C MET A 10 7.18 0.31 4.69
N ALA A 11 7.93 -0.12 5.71
CA ALA A 11 9.33 0.29 5.89
C ALA A 11 10.23 -0.27 4.77
N GLU A 12 9.97 -1.50 4.32
CA GLU A 12 10.65 -2.11 3.19
C GLU A 12 10.29 -1.40 1.87
N ALA A 13 8.99 -1.20 1.61
CA ALA A 13 8.50 -0.59 0.36
C ALA A 13 8.95 0.87 0.16
N PHE A 14 9.25 1.59 1.24
CA PHE A 14 9.62 3.00 1.23
C PHE A 14 10.98 3.28 1.89
N THR A 15 11.87 2.29 1.89
CA THR A 15 13.28 2.45 2.32
C THR A 15 14.02 3.48 1.45
N SER A 16 15.09 4.05 2.03
CA SER A 16 15.97 5.02 1.37
C SER A 16 16.48 4.52 0.01
N GLY A 17 16.14 5.23 -1.06
CA GLY A 17 16.57 4.91 -2.44
C GLY A 17 15.47 5.01 -3.49
N ARG A 18 14.19 5.02 -3.09
CA ARG A 18 13.07 5.30 -4.01
C ARG A 18 12.82 6.80 -4.14
N ASP A 19 12.31 7.20 -5.30
CA ASP A 19 11.79 8.55 -5.48
C ASP A 19 10.67 8.85 -4.47
N PRO A 20 10.61 10.08 -3.94
CA PRO A 20 9.52 10.49 -3.06
C PRO A 20 8.15 10.22 -3.70
N ARG A 21 7.25 9.60 -2.93
CA ARG A 21 5.85 9.36 -3.32
C ARG A 21 4.93 10.29 -2.55
N SER A 22 3.78 10.61 -3.13
CA SER A 22 2.77 11.42 -2.46
C SER A 22 2.18 10.69 -1.26
N ALA A 23 1.61 11.44 -0.31
CA ALA A 23 0.97 10.87 0.86
C ALA A 23 -0.21 9.96 0.49
N GLU A 24 -0.95 10.33 -0.56
CA GLU A 24 -2.08 9.59 -1.12
C GLU A 24 -1.65 8.21 -1.62
N TYR A 25 -0.53 8.14 -2.35
CA TYR A 25 0.02 6.89 -2.85
C TYR A 25 0.45 5.97 -1.71
N ILE A 26 1.17 6.53 -0.72
CA ILE A 26 1.61 5.78 0.47
C ILE A 26 0.40 5.27 1.26
N ALA A 27 -0.66 6.07 1.40
CA ALA A 27 -1.91 5.65 2.04
C ALA A 27 -2.62 4.53 1.25
N GLY A 28 -2.57 4.58 -0.08
CA GLY A 28 -3.08 3.52 -0.96
C GLY A 28 -2.39 2.18 -0.72
N VAL A 29 -1.05 2.17 -0.71
CA VAL A 29 -0.25 0.97 -0.40
C VAL A 29 -0.63 0.41 0.95
N ARG A 30 -0.61 1.25 1.99
CA ARG A 30 -0.98 0.87 3.35
C ARG A 30 -2.36 0.23 3.43
N SER A 31 -3.37 0.83 2.79
CA SER A 31 -4.75 0.33 2.85
C SER A 31 -4.91 -1.10 2.33
N ILE A 32 -4.15 -1.47 1.29
CA ILE A 32 -4.16 -2.84 0.76
C ILE A 32 -3.45 -3.82 1.68
N LEU A 33 -2.32 -3.40 2.26
CA LEU A 33 -1.58 -4.23 3.20
C LEU A 33 -2.40 -4.47 4.47
N GLU A 34 -3.07 -3.46 5.01
CA GLU A 34 -4.01 -3.58 6.14
C GLU A 34 -5.19 -4.51 5.78
N ASN A 35 -5.76 -4.38 4.59
CA ASN A 35 -6.80 -5.30 4.13
C ASN A 35 -6.31 -6.76 4.05
N CYS A 36 -5.12 -6.99 3.48
CA CYS A 36 -4.57 -8.33 3.29
C CYS A 36 -4.06 -8.95 4.60
N ILE A 37 -3.53 -8.13 5.50
CA ILE A 37 -2.93 -8.58 6.76
C ILE A 37 -3.97 -8.71 7.87
N GLU A 38 -4.82 -7.71 8.00
CA GLU A 38 -5.70 -7.51 9.16
C GLU A 38 -7.19 -7.65 8.80
N GLY A 39 -7.53 -7.75 7.51
CA GLY A 39 -8.92 -7.80 7.05
C GLY A 39 -9.62 -6.44 7.10
N ALA A 40 -8.85 -5.34 7.22
CA ALA A 40 -9.40 -3.99 7.30
C ALA A 40 -10.22 -3.62 6.05
N ALA A 41 -11.30 -2.89 6.23
CA ALA A 41 -12.08 -2.36 5.11
C ALA A 41 -11.31 -1.26 4.38
N ILE A 42 -11.33 -1.28 3.05
CA ILE A 42 -10.70 -0.25 2.23
C ILE A 42 -11.72 0.88 2.04
N VAL A 43 -11.34 2.09 2.48
CA VAL A 43 -12.09 3.32 2.25
C VAL A 43 -11.27 4.21 1.33
N LEU A 44 -11.87 4.68 0.24
CA LEU A 44 -11.28 5.71 -0.61
C LEU A 44 -11.66 7.10 -0.07
N PRO A 45 -10.72 7.89 0.49
CA PRO A 45 -11.05 9.19 1.11
C PRO A 45 -11.12 10.34 0.09
N TYR A 46 -10.79 10.08 -1.18
CA TYR A 46 -10.68 11.09 -2.23
C TYR A 46 -11.83 10.97 -3.23
N ALA A 47 -12.31 12.10 -3.74
CA ALA A 47 -13.30 12.11 -4.81
C ALA A 47 -12.72 11.48 -6.08
N LEU A 48 -13.48 10.59 -6.73
CA LEU A 48 -13.06 9.97 -8.00
C LEU A 48 -12.86 11.03 -9.10
N GLY A 49 -11.90 10.78 -9.99
CA GLY A 49 -11.50 11.72 -11.04
C GLY A 49 -10.56 12.84 -10.57
N THR A 50 -10.07 12.77 -9.34
CA THR A 50 -9.03 13.67 -8.82
C THR A 50 -7.66 13.00 -8.86
N THR A 51 -6.61 13.81 -8.95
CA THR A 51 -5.23 13.31 -8.92
C THR A 51 -4.90 12.59 -7.61
N GLN A 52 -5.53 12.99 -6.49
CA GLN A 52 -5.39 12.29 -5.22
C GLN A 52 -5.99 10.88 -5.24
N ALA A 53 -7.19 10.73 -5.82
CA ALA A 53 -7.81 9.42 -5.98
C ALA A 53 -6.98 8.51 -6.89
N ASP A 54 -6.46 9.04 -8.00
CA ASP A 54 -5.61 8.28 -8.92
C ASP A 54 -4.31 7.83 -8.22
N ALA A 55 -3.67 8.71 -7.45
CA ALA A 55 -2.49 8.37 -6.68
C ALA A 55 -2.77 7.27 -5.63
N PHE A 56 -3.89 7.36 -4.91
CA PHE A 56 -4.29 6.36 -3.94
C PHE A 56 -4.57 5.00 -4.58
N LEU A 57 -5.29 4.97 -5.71
CA LEU A 57 -5.56 3.73 -6.45
C LEU A 57 -4.29 3.13 -7.04
N ALA A 58 -3.36 3.96 -7.54
CA ALA A 58 -2.04 3.50 -7.98
C ALA A 58 -1.22 2.90 -6.81
N GLY A 59 -1.30 3.51 -5.63
CA GLY A 59 -0.70 2.96 -4.42
C GLY A 59 -1.30 1.61 -4.03
N GLN A 60 -2.62 1.44 -4.17
CA GLN A 60 -3.26 0.14 -3.92
C GLN A 60 -2.68 -0.95 -4.84
N GLU A 61 -2.49 -0.66 -6.12
CA GLU A 61 -1.92 -1.64 -7.05
C GLU A 61 -0.50 -2.06 -6.64
N GLU A 62 0.36 -1.12 -6.28
CA GLU A 62 1.69 -1.42 -5.73
C GLU A 62 1.59 -2.29 -4.47
N GLY A 63 0.68 -1.97 -3.55
CA GLY A 63 0.43 -2.79 -2.36
C GLY A 63 0.06 -4.24 -2.69
N ARG A 64 -0.68 -4.48 -3.78
CA ARG A 64 -1.00 -5.84 -4.26
C ARG A 64 0.21 -6.55 -4.81
N VAL A 65 1.12 -5.84 -5.49
CA VAL A 65 2.39 -6.39 -5.98
C VAL A 65 3.26 -6.82 -4.80
N ILE A 66 3.46 -5.93 -3.82
CA ILE A 66 4.22 -6.23 -2.58
C ILE A 66 3.65 -7.47 -1.89
N TRP A 67 2.33 -7.52 -1.68
CA TRP A 67 1.69 -8.67 -1.05
C TRP A 67 1.86 -9.97 -1.84
N ARG A 68 1.88 -9.91 -3.18
CA ARG A 68 2.06 -11.09 -4.03
C ARG A 68 3.48 -11.63 -3.94
N GLU A 69 4.49 -10.76 -4.00
CA GLU A 69 5.89 -11.16 -3.94
C GLU A 69 6.21 -11.89 -2.62
N LEU A 70 5.64 -11.44 -1.51
CA LEU A 70 5.76 -12.10 -0.19
C LEU A 70 5.08 -13.48 -0.10
N ARG A 71 4.14 -13.79 -0.99
CA ARG A 71 3.42 -15.08 -1.00
C ARG A 71 4.09 -16.14 -1.87
N GLN A 72 5.18 -15.81 -2.57
CA GLN A 72 5.90 -16.76 -3.42
C GLN A 72 7.05 -17.49 -2.69
N ASP A 73 7.20 -17.27 -1.38
CA ASP A 73 8.02 -18.08 -0.45
C ASP A 73 7.16 -19.05 0.37
#